data_AF-A0A3B9M390-F1
#
_entry.id   AF-A0A3B9M390-F1
#
_cell.length_a   1.000
_cell.length_b   1.000
_cell.length_c   1.000
_cell.angle_alpha   90.00
_cell.angle_beta   90.00
_cell.angle_gamma   90.00
#
_symmetry.space_group_name_H-M   'P 1'
#
loop_
_entity.id
_entity.type
_entity.pdbx_description
1 polymer ?
#
loop_
_entity_poly.entity_id
_entity_poly.type
_entity_poly.pdbx_seq_one_letter_code
_entity_poly.pdbx_strand_id
1 'polypeptide(L)' 'MEKIRVLIADDHPLIREGLRRVLEMDPRIEICDEVG' A
#
# COMPACT_ATOMS: atom_id res chain seq x y z
N MET A 1 -2.80 -17.93 6.99
CA MET A 1 -1.53 -17.20 6.80
C MET A 1 -1.75 -15.78 7.28
N GLU A 2 -0.82 -15.26 8.08
CA GLU A 2 -0.85 -13.87 8.52
C GLU A 2 -0.52 -12.95 7.34
N LYS A 3 -1.21 -11.80 7.23
CA LYS A 3 -0.99 -10.82 6.16
C LYS A 3 0.19 -9.91 6.51
N ILE A 4 0.92 -9.46 5.49
CA ILE A 4 1.94 -8.42 5.59
C ILE A 4 1.23 -7.07 5.62
N ARG A 5 1.35 -6.36 6.74
CA ARG A 5 0.72 -5.06 6.96
C ARG A 5 1.63 -3.94 6.47
N VAL A 6 1.11 -3.07 5.61
CA VAL A 6 1.86 -1.99 4.94
C VAL A 6 1.21 -0.63 5.20
N LEU A 7 2.04 0.36 5.52
CA LEU A 7 1.72 1.79 5.51
C LEU A 7 2.43 2.41 4.31
N ILE A 8 1.71 3.16 3.48
CA ILE A 8 2.32 3.92 2.39
C ILE A 8 2.58 5.35 2.87
N ALA A 9 3.83 5.82 2.82
CA ALA A 9 4.22 7.17 3.20
C ALA A 9 4.92 7.87 2.02
N ASP A 10 4.23 8.80 1.36
CA ASP A 10 4.74 9.54 0.20
C ASP A 10 3.94 10.85 -0.01
N ASP A 11 4.65 11.95 -0.23
CA ASP A 11 4.10 13.31 -0.41
C ASP A 11 3.55 13.55 -1.83
N HIS A 12 3.70 12.58 -2.74
CA HIS A 12 3.20 12.63 -4.10
C HIS A 12 1.98 11.70 -4.28
N PRO A 13 0.76 12.24 -4.44
CA PRO A 13 -0.47 11.44 -4.57
C PRO A 13 -0.43 10.37 -5.68
N LEU A 14 0.20 10.67 -6.82
CA LEU A 14 0.31 9.76 -7.95
C LEU A 14 1.12 8.50 -7.61
N ILE A 15 2.18 8.65 -6.81
CA ILE A 15 3.05 7.52 -6.42
C ILE A 15 2.30 6.62 -5.44
N ARG A 16 1.61 7.20 -4.44
CA ARG A 16 0.79 6.41 -3.51
C ARG A 16 -0.26 5.58 -4.23
N GLU A 17 -0.99 6.17 -5.19
CA GLU A 17 -2.00 5.45 -5.96
C GLU A 17 -1.39 4.31 -6.77
N GLY A 18 -0.23 4.54 -7.40
CA GLY A 18 0.50 3.51 -8.14
C GLY A 18 0.96 2.36 -7.24
N LEU A 19 1.55 2.68 -6.08
CA LEU A 19 1.99 1.68 -5.10
C LEU A 19 0.82 0.86 -4.56
N ARG A 20 -0.30 1.50 -4.21
CA ARG A 20 -1.51 0.80 -3.77
C ARG A 20 -1.94 -0.25 -4.79
N ARG A 21 -2.11 0.14 -6.06
CA ARG A 21 -2.60 -0.76 -7.12
C ARG A 21 -1.70 -1.98 -7.31
N VAL A 22 -0.38 -1.80 -7.25
CA VAL A 22 0.58 -2.90 -7.40
C VAL A 22 0.57 -3.81 -6.17
N LEU A 23 0.55 -3.24 -4.97
CA LEU A 23 0.58 -4.00 -3.72
C LEU A 23 -0.72 -4.80 -3.48
N GLU A 24 -1.88 -4.26 -3.87
CA GLU A 24 -3.17 -4.94 -3.78
C GLU A 24 -3.28 -6.18 -4.69
N MET A 25 -2.37 -6.37 -5.66
CA MET A 25 -2.30 -7.58 -6.49
C MET A 25 -1.79 -8.81 -5.72
N ASP A 26 -1.07 -8.64 -4.61
CA ASP A 26 -0.59 -9.74 -3.78
C ASP A 26 -1.58 -10.00 -2.62
N PRO A 27 -2.27 -11.16 -2.57
CA PRO A 27 -3.26 -11.45 -1.53
C PRO A 27 -2.66 -11.58 -0.12
N ARG A 28 -1.33 -11.62 0.00
CA ARG A 28 -0.63 -11.62 1.29
C ARG A 28 -0.50 -10.22 1.87
N ILE A 29 -0.72 -9.15 1.09
CA ILE A 29 -0.54 -7.77 1.52
C ILE A 29 -1.86 -7.16 2.00
N GLU A 30 -1.78 -6.36 3.06
CA GLU A 30 -2.85 -5.55 3.59
C GLU A 30 -2.34 -4.11 3.78
N ILE A 31 -2.90 -3.17 3.02
CA ILE A 31 -2.62 -1.75 3.20
C ILE A 31 -3.47 -1.25 4.37
N CYS A 32 -2.82 -0.86 5.47
CA CYS A 32 -3.51 -0.41 6.68
C CYS A 32 -3.88 1.07 6.62
N ASP A 33 -3.03 1.90 6.00
CA ASP A 33 -3.28 3.34 5.87
C ASP A 33 -2.34 3.97 4.80
N GLU A 34 -2.57 5.24 4.50
CA GLU A 34 -1.69 6.10 3.71
C GLU A 34 -1.47 7.43 4.40
N VAL A 35 -0.24 7.93 4.33
CA VAL A 35 0.13 9.28 4.80
C VAL A 35 0.96 9.98 3.73
N GLY A 36 0.93 11.31 3.75
CA GLY A 36 1.66 12.18 2.83
C GLY A 36 1.87 13.55 3.45
#